data_AF-A0A561VAX9-F1
#
_entry.id   AF-A0A561VAX9-F1
#
_cell.length_a   1.000
_cell.length_b   1.000
_cell.length_c   1.000
_cell.angle_alpha   90.00
_cell.angle_beta   90.00
_cell.angle_gamma   90.00
#
_symmetry.space_group_name_H-M   'P 1'
#
loop_
_entity.id
_entity.type
_entity.pdbx_description
1 polymer ?
#
loop_
_entity_poly.entity_id
_entity_poly.type
_entity_poly.pdbx_seq_one_letter_code
_entity_poly.pdbx_strand_id
1 'polypeptide(L)'
;MTADGRDAGHEVLAGVLQIRDERLQVMLWQRAKEPALHRWSLPRGWLASDEDVEASIRRQLAEKVDVHKLSHVEQLSVFSAPGRVPDRRVIATAFLCLVPADVDPEVPADTRWFPVDDLPVTAFDHEEIVLAARDRLRAKLSYTNIGFALAPPEFTVSELRGIYSAALGYQVAATNLQRVLSRRGVLDATGRTMPAGRSGGRPPALFRFTSRDLQVTDPFAVFRPPA
;
A
#
# COMPACT_ATOMS: atom_id res chain seq x y z
N MET A 1 -32.18 32.53 -12.62
CA MET A 1 -31.22 31.41 -12.79
C MET A 1 -30.50 31.25 -11.46
N THR A 2 -31.08 30.47 -10.54
CA THR A 2 -30.53 30.25 -9.21
C THR A 2 -29.30 29.36 -9.34
N ALA A 3 -28.12 29.89 -9.01
CA ALA A 3 -26.94 29.09 -8.78
C ALA A 3 -27.23 28.20 -7.56
N ASP A 4 -27.51 26.91 -7.78
CA ASP A 4 -27.59 25.92 -6.71
C ASP A 4 -26.16 25.69 -6.20
N GLY A 5 -25.72 26.58 -5.32
CA GLY A 5 -24.40 26.60 -4.71
C GLY A 5 -24.23 25.46 -3.72
N ARG A 6 -24.06 24.24 -4.22
CA ARG A 6 -23.50 23.14 -3.41
C ARG A 6 -22.03 23.02 -3.75
N ASP A 7 -21.20 23.72 -2.98
CA ASP A 7 -19.75 23.52 -3.03
C ASP A 7 -19.45 22.03 -2.78
N ALA A 8 -18.62 21.45 -3.66
CA ALA A 8 -18.18 20.09 -3.51
C ALA A 8 -17.20 19.99 -2.33
N GLY A 9 -17.47 19.10 -1.37
CA GLY A 9 -16.48 18.79 -0.34
C GLY A 9 -15.31 18.01 -0.94
N HIS A 10 -14.09 18.20 -0.41
CA HIS A 10 -12.91 17.43 -0.80
C HIS A 10 -12.36 16.66 0.39
N GLU A 11 -12.32 15.34 0.28
CA GLU A 11 -11.68 14.47 1.27
C GLU A 11 -10.42 13.79 0.72
N VAL A 12 -9.54 13.38 1.62
CA VAL A 12 -8.42 12.50 1.32
C VAL A 12 -8.66 11.12 1.94
N LEU A 13 -8.30 10.06 1.21
CA LEU A 13 -8.48 8.66 1.61
C LEU A 13 -7.15 7.92 1.52
N ALA A 14 -6.84 7.05 2.50
CA ALA A 14 -5.64 6.23 2.49
C ALA A 14 -5.96 4.74 2.35
N GLY A 15 -5.57 4.12 1.24
CA GLY A 15 -5.44 2.67 1.11
C GLY A 15 -4.16 2.20 1.79
N VAL A 16 -4.22 1.98 3.11
CA VAL A 16 -3.08 1.49 3.90
C VAL A 16 -2.99 -0.02 3.78
N LEU A 17 -1.98 -0.51 3.06
CA LEU A 17 -1.76 -1.93 2.79
C LEU A 17 -0.54 -2.46 3.54
N GLN A 18 -0.61 -3.74 3.91
CA GLN A 18 0.48 -4.47 4.53
C GLN A 18 0.40 -5.96 4.15
N ILE A 19 1.54 -6.65 4.12
CA ILE A 19 1.55 -8.11 4.12
C ILE A 19 1.46 -8.62 5.57
N ARG A 20 0.36 -9.32 5.88
CA ARG A 20 0.10 -9.92 7.20
C ARG A 20 -0.45 -11.32 7.01
N ASP A 21 0.04 -12.28 7.80
CA ASP A 21 -0.40 -13.68 7.73
C ASP A 21 -0.37 -14.25 6.30
N GLU A 22 0.73 -13.97 5.58
CA GLU A 22 0.95 -14.36 4.18
C GLU A 22 -0.11 -13.83 3.18
N ARG A 23 -0.89 -12.81 3.56
CA ARG A 23 -1.89 -12.16 2.71
C ARG A 23 -1.67 -10.66 2.62
N LEU A 24 -2.08 -10.08 1.49
CA LEU A 24 -2.22 -8.63 1.37
C LEU A 24 -3.46 -8.19 2.13
N GLN A 25 -3.27 -7.39 3.18
CA GLN A 25 -4.35 -6.86 4.00
C GLN A 25 -4.42 -5.34 3.87
N VAL A 26 -5.62 -4.80 4.09
CA VAL A 26 -5.90 -3.37 4.17
C VAL A 26 -6.39 -3.01 5.56
N MET A 27 -5.95 -1.88 6.07
CA MET A 27 -6.46 -1.34 7.33
C MET A 27 -7.75 -0.55 7.08
N LEU A 28 -8.81 -0.92 7.79
CA LEU A 28 -10.11 -0.27 7.76
C LEU A 28 -10.56 0.10 9.16
N TRP A 29 -11.37 1.15 9.27
CA TRP A 29 -12.03 1.55 10.52
C TRP A 29 -13.54 1.52 10.38
N GLN A 30 -14.22 1.13 11.45
CA GLN A 30 -15.67 1.04 11.49
C GLN A 30 -16.29 2.41 11.73
N ARG A 31 -17.22 2.81 10.86
CA ARG A 31 -17.89 4.10 10.97
C ARG A 31 -18.82 4.16 12.18
N ALA A 32 -18.66 5.20 12.99
CA ALA A 32 -19.54 5.51 14.13
C ALA A 32 -20.64 6.54 13.83
N LYS A 33 -20.80 6.99 12.57
CA LYS A 33 -21.77 8.03 12.17
C LYS A 33 -22.37 7.77 10.79
N GLU A 34 -23.60 8.22 10.61
CA GLU A 34 -24.26 8.28 9.30
C GLU A 34 -23.62 9.31 8.36
N PRO A 35 -23.76 9.14 7.02
CA PRO A 35 -24.29 7.95 6.35
C PRO A 35 -23.36 6.73 6.49
N ALA A 36 -23.88 5.53 6.27
CA ALA A 36 -23.14 4.26 6.34
C ALA A 36 -22.61 3.93 7.75
N LEU A 37 -23.44 4.12 8.77
CA LEU A 37 -23.15 3.69 10.14
C LEU A 37 -22.79 2.18 10.18
N HIS A 38 -21.81 1.80 11.00
CA HIS A 38 -21.28 0.44 11.17
C HIS A 38 -20.57 -0.19 9.96
N ARG A 39 -20.55 0.47 8.79
CA ARG A 39 -19.76 0.02 7.64
C ARG A 39 -18.26 0.27 7.87
N TRP A 40 -17.43 -0.54 7.25
CA TRP A 40 -15.97 -0.36 7.28
C TRP A 40 -15.55 0.69 6.26
N SER A 41 -14.59 1.53 6.59
CA SER A 41 -14.14 2.57 5.67
C SER A 41 -12.62 2.69 5.65
N LEU A 42 -12.09 3.35 4.64
CA LEU A 42 -10.69 3.74 4.64
C LEU A 42 -10.44 4.85 5.67
N PRO A 43 -9.24 4.92 6.25
CA PRO A 43 -8.77 6.12 6.92
C PRO A 43 -8.95 7.32 6.00
N ARG A 44 -9.55 8.38 6.54
CA ARG A 44 -9.94 9.56 5.78
C ARG A 44 -9.90 10.83 6.60
N GLY A 45 -9.89 11.96 5.91
CA GLY A 45 -10.22 13.27 6.47
C GLY A 45 -10.54 14.31 5.42
N TRP A 46 -11.02 15.46 5.88
CA TRP A 46 -11.30 16.60 5.01
C TRP A 46 -10.03 17.39 4.71
N LEU A 47 -9.91 17.84 3.46
CA LEU A 47 -8.88 18.78 3.05
C LEU A 47 -9.15 20.14 3.68
N ALA A 48 -8.19 20.67 4.44
CA ALA A 48 -8.27 22.03 4.97
C ALA A 48 -7.96 23.08 3.89
N SER A 49 -8.37 24.33 4.12
CA SER A 49 -8.20 25.43 3.15
C SER A 49 -6.76 25.92 3.01
N ASP A 50 -5.89 25.56 3.96
CA ASP A 50 -4.50 26.03 4.09
C ASP A 50 -3.47 24.90 3.88
N GLU A 51 -3.89 23.73 3.42
CA GLU A 51 -3.02 22.58 3.15
C GLU A 51 -3.27 22.01 1.74
N ASP A 52 -2.28 21.32 1.17
CA ASP A 52 -2.48 20.49 -0.02
C ASP A 52 -2.89 19.06 0.35
N VAL A 53 -3.23 18.25 -0.65
CA VAL A 53 -3.69 16.87 -0.45
C VAL A 53 -2.61 15.95 0.15
N GLU A 54 -1.33 16.22 -0.10
CA GLU A 54 -0.23 15.43 0.46
C GLU A 54 0.00 15.75 1.93
N ALA A 55 -0.04 17.03 2.29
CA ALA A 55 0.00 17.50 3.68
C ALA A 55 -1.22 16.96 4.46
N SER A 56 -2.41 17.03 3.84
CA SER A 56 -3.65 16.54 4.44
C SER A 56 -3.58 15.05 4.77
N ILE A 57 -3.16 14.20 3.81
CA ILE A 57 -3.10 12.75 4.06
C ILE A 57 -2.05 12.41 5.12
N ARG A 58 -0.90 13.09 5.16
CA ARG A 58 0.12 12.89 6.20
C ARG A 58 -0.41 13.26 7.58
N ARG A 59 -1.14 14.37 7.70
CA ARG A 59 -1.81 14.77 8.95
C ARG A 59 -2.86 13.74 9.38
N GLN A 60 -3.73 13.32 8.46
CA GLN A 60 -4.76 12.31 8.72
C GLN A 60 -4.20 10.95 9.11
N LEU A 61 -3.08 10.56 8.51
CA LEU A 61 -2.35 9.36 8.89
C LEU A 61 -1.76 9.55 10.27
N ALA A 62 -1.04 10.63 10.57
CA ALA A 62 -0.39 10.83 11.88
C ALA A 62 -1.35 10.77 13.08
N GLU A 63 -2.62 11.14 12.89
CA GLU A 63 -3.67 11.03 13.92
C GLU A 63 -4.11 9.57 14.20
N LYS A 64 -3.94 8.66 13.24
CA LYS A 64 -4.61 7.32 13.23
C LYS A 64 -3.66 6.15 13.01
N VAL A 65 -2.52 6.43 12.41
CA VAL A 65 -1.46 5.53 11.99
C VAL A 65 -0.18 6.24 12.36
N ASP A 66 0.66 5.64 13.18
CA ASP A 66 1.98 6.20 13.43
C ASP A 66 2.71 6.33 12.07
N VAL A 67 2.80 7.55 11.54
CA VAL A 67 3.31 7.85 10.20
C VAL A 67 4.75 7.42 10.01
N HIS A 68 5.51 7.27 11.11
CA HIS A 68 6.86 6.72 11.07
C HIS A 68 6.91 5.24 10.67
N LYS A 69 5.76 4.55 10.73
CA LYS A 69 5.62 3.14 10.33
C LYS A 69 5.33 2.98 8.82
N LEU A 70 5.09 4.07 8.09
CA LEU A 70 4.87 4.03 6.64
C LEU A 70 6.19 4.13 5.88
N SER A 71 6.44 3.19 4.99
CA SER A 71 7.62 3.21 4.11
C SER A 71 7.34 3.78 2.73
N HIS A 72 6.07 3.93 2.36
CA HIS A 72 5.69 4.50 1.06
C HIS A 72 4.32 5.17 1.15
N VAL A 73 4.20 6.35 0.53
CA VAL A 73 2.94 7.07 0.34
C VAL A 73 2.96 7.65 -1.08
N GLU A 74 1.94 7.36 -1.87
CA GLU A 74 1.79 7.94 -3.20
C GLU A 74 0.33 8.24 -3.52
N GLN A 75 0.08 9.27 -4.31
CA GLN A 75 -1.27 9.52 -4.82
C GLN A 75 -1.71 8.38 -5.75
N LEU A 76 -2.91 7.85 -5.50
CA LEU A 76 -3.51 6.77 -6.26
C LEU A 76 -4.32 7.31 -7.43
N SER A 77 -5.43 8.01 -7.14
CA SER A 77 -6.38 8.54 -8.12
C SER A 77 -7.31 9.55 -7.45
N VAL A 78 -8.11 10.23 -8.26
CA VAL A 78 -9.24 11.06 -7.81
C VAL A 78 -10.55 10.32 -8.11
N PHE A 79 -11.40 10.21 -7.10
CA PHE A 79 -12.73 9.61 -7.16
C PHE A 79 -13.78 10.72 -7.02
N SER A 80 -14.53 10.97 -8.08
CA SER A 80 -15.39 12.16 -8.20
C SER A 80 -16.81 11.86 -8.69
N ALA A 81 -17.21 10.59 -8.69
CA ALA A 81 -18.55 10.17 -9.08
C ALA A 81 -19.61 10.94 -8.27
N PRO A 82 -20.59 11.61 -8.90
CA PRO A 82 -21.51 12.53 -8.20
C PRO A 82 -22.29 11.90 -7.04
N GLY A 83 -22.55 10.59 -7.10
CA GLY A 83 -23.30 9.83 -6.09
C GLY A 83 -22.44 8.97 -5.17
N ARG A 84 -21.10 9.16 -5.14
CA ARG A 84 -20.21 8.33 -4.30
C ARG A 84 -20.55 8.42 -2.81
N VAL A 85 -21.01 9.58 -2.36
CA VAL A 85 -21.56 9.78 -1.02
C VAL A 85 -23.04 10.14 -1.18
N PRO A 86 -23.97 9.43 -0.51
CA PRO A 86 -25.39 9.77 -0.53
C PRO A 86 -25.63 11.22 -0.10
N ASP A 87 -26.51 11.90 -0.82
CA ASP A 87 -27.00 13.26 -0.55
C ASP A 87 -25.94 14.38 -0.52
N ARG A 88 -24.68 14.08 -0.85
CA ARG A 88 -23.57 15.05 -0.77
C ARG A 88 -22.64 14.95 -1.97
N ARG A 89 -22.32 16.09 -2.59
CA ARG A 89 -21.25 16.15 -3.58
C ARG A 89 -19.90 16.14 -2.88
N VAL A 90 -19.15 15.05 -3.03
CA VAL A 90 -17.80 14.88 -2.44
C VAL A 90 -16.84 14.37 -3.51
N ILE A 91 -15.67 14.99 -3.60
CA ILE A 91 -14.52 14.51 -4.36
C ILE A 91 -13.52 13.92 -3.37
N ALA A 92 -12.94 12.77 -3.70
CA ALA A 92 -11.90 12.17 -2.89
C ALA A 92 -10.58 12.06 -3.66
N THR A 93 -9.48 12.50 -3.07
CA THR A 93 -8.14 12.12 -3.53
C THR A 93 -7.67 10.93 -2.70
N ALA A 94 -7.48 9.79 -3.35
CA ALA A 94 -7.00 8.58 -2.69
C ALA A 94 -5.49 8.45 -2.79
N PHE A 95 -4.89 7.83 -1.77
CA PHE A 95 -3.47 7.53 -1.67
C PHE A 95 -3.26 6.03 -1.43
N LEU A 96 -2.20 5.47 -2.02
CA LEU A 96 -1.64 4.17 -1.66
C LEU A 96 -0.59 4.39 -0.57
N CYS A 97 -0.74 3.68 0.54
CA CYS A 97 0.20 3.74 1.67
C CYS A 97 0.66 2.31 2.00
N LEU A 98 1.97 2.11 2.20
CA LEU A 98 2.53 0.78 2.50
C LEU A 98 3.21 0.78 3.86
N VAL A 99 2.87 -0.23 4.67
CA VAL A 99 3.55 -0.55 5.93
C VAL A 99 4.45 -1.77 5.70
N PRO A 100 5.71 -1.77 6.15
CA PRO A 100 6.57 -2.94 6.10
C PRO A 100 5.98 -4.13 6.88
N ALA A 101 6.21 -5.35 6.41
CA ALA A 101 5.65 -6.57 7.01
C ALA A 101 6.18 -6.88 8.43
N ASP A 102 7.34 -6.33 8.79
CA ASP A 102 7.98 -6.48 10.10
C ASP A 102 7.54 -5.44 11.14
N VAL A 103 6.66 -4.51 10.74
CA VAL A 103 6.13 -3.47 11.63
C VAL A 103 4.72 -3.81 12.06
N ASP A 104 4.45 -3.84 13.37
CA ASP A 104 3.08 -3.99 13.87
C ASP A 104 2.55 -2.62 14.38
N PRO A 105 1.72 -1.90 13.59
CA PRO A 105 1.14 -0.67 14.05
C PRO A 105 0.06 -0.94 15.10
N GLU A 106 0.15 -0.23 16.23
CA GLU A 106 -0.95 -0.17 17.18
C GLU A 106 -2.14 0.53 16.50
N VAL A 107 -3.29 -0.13 16.54
CA VAL A 107 -4.53 0.38 15.93
C VAL A 107 -5.60 0.56 17.01
N PRO A 108 -6.47 1.60 16.89
CA PRO A 108 -7.60 1.77 17.79
C PRO A 108 -8.58 0.58 17.74
N ALA A 109 -9.43 0.44 18.76
CA ALA A 109 -10.37 -0.69 18.88
C ALA A 109 -11.39 -0.80 17.73
N ASP A 110 -11.71 0.31 17.07
CA ASP A 110 -12.60 0.39 15.91
C ASP A 110 -11.87 0.19 14.57
N THR A 111 -10.58 -0.11 14.60
CA THR A 111 -9.71 -0.25 13.43
C THR A 111 -9.15 -1.67 13.36
N ARG A 112 -9.19 -2.29 12.17
CA ARG A 112 -8.74 -3.67 11.95
C ARG A 112 -8.14 -3.85 10.56
N TRP A 113 -7.31 -4.87 10.44
CA TRP A 113 -6.79 -5.35 9.16
C TRP A 113 -7.73 -6.39 8.57
N PHE A 114 -7.98 -6.29 7.26
CA PHE A 114 -8.80 -7.24 6.49
C PHE A 114 -8.06 -7.71 5.26
N PRO A 115 -8.12 -9.01 4.91
CA PRO A 115 -7.62 -9.49 3.63
C PRO A 115 -8.28 -8.74 2.48
N VAL A 116 -7.47 -8.27 1.52
CA VAL A 116 -7.98 -7.53 0.34
C VAL A 116 -8.84 -8.42 -0.56
N ASP A 117 -8.68 -9.74 -0.48
CA ASP A 117 -9.47 -10.74 -1.18
C ASP A 117 -10.73 -11.20 -0.41
N ASP A 118 -10.93 -10.71 0.82
CA ASP A 118 -12.08 -11.03 1.69
C ASP A 118 -12.50 -9.78 2.49
N LEU A 119 -12.89 -8.74 1.75
CA LEU A 119 -13.25 -7.45 2.34
C LEU A 119 -14.61 -7.52 3.05
N PRO A 120 -14.75 -6.87 4.22
CA PRO A 120 -16.05 -6.68 4.84
C PRO A 120 -16.88 -5.68 4.02
N VAL A 121 -18.17 -5.54 4.32
CA VAL A 121 -18.98 -4.55 3.62
C VAL A 121 -18.49 -3.13 3.92
N THR A 122 -17.95 -2.48 2.90
CA THR A 122 -17.36 -1.17 3.00
C THR A 122 -18.40 -0.05 2.84
N ALA A 123 -18.03 1.17 3.25
CA ALA A 123 -18.81 2.37 3.01
C ALA A 123 -18.52 2.93 1.62
N PHE A 124 -19.55 3.44 0.95
CA PHE A 124 -19.41 4.18 -0.31
C PHE A 124 -18.71 3.35 -1.40
N ASP A 125 -17.76 3.95 -2.10
CA ASP A 125 -16.91 3.37 -3.14
C ASP A 125 -15.57 2.85 -2.59
N HIS A 126 -15.44 2.66 -1.27
CA HIS A 126 -14.13 2.36 -0.67
C HIS A 126 -13.56 1.00 -1.08
N GLU A 127 -14.39 0.00 -1.36
CA GLU A 127 -13.94 -1.27 -1.94
C GLU A 127 -13.22 -1.02 -3.28
N GLU A 128 -13.79 -0.20 -4.16
CA GLU A 128 -13.17 0.16 -5.44
C GLU A 128 -11.78 0.81 -5.24
N ILE A 129 -11.67 1.70 -4.25
CA ILE A 129 -10.41 2.37 -3.91
C ILE A 129 -9.37 1.36 -3.40
N VAL A 130 -9.77 0.40 -2.56
CA VAL A 130 -8.88 -0.67 -2.08
C VAL A 130 -8.37 -1.52 -3.24
N LEU A 131 -9.26 -1.92 -4.15
CA LEU A 131 -8.91 -2.73 -5.31
C LEU A 131 -7.97 -1.96 -6.26
N ALA A 132 -8.22 -0.66 -6.46
CA ALA A 132 -7.32 0.20 -7.22
C ALA A 132 -5.92 0.32 -6.56
N ALA A 133 -5.86 0.41 -5.22
CA ALA A 133 -4.59 0.47 -4.48
C ALA A 133 -3.80 -0.84 -4.61
N ARG A 134 -4.48 -2.00 -4.50
CA ARG A 134 -3.90 -3.33 -4.77
C ARG A 134 -3.34 -3.41 -6.18
N ASP A 135 -4.13 -3.02 -7.17
CA ASP A 135 -3.74 -3.13 -8.58
C ASP A 135 -2.56 -2.21 -8.91
N ARG A 136 -2.53 -1.01 -8.31
CA ARG A 136 -1.37 -0.11 -8.37
C ARG A 136 -0.12 -0.74 -7.79
N LEU A 137 -0.21 -1.33 -6.59
CA LEU A 137 0.91 -2.02 -5.96
C LEU A 137 1.43 -3.17 -6.85
N ARG A 138 0.52 -4.04 -7.32
CA ARG A 138 0.87 -5.17 -8.20
C ARG A 138 1.54 -4.71 -9.49
N ALA A 139 1.03 -3.65 -10.11
CA ALA A 139 1.65 -3.05 -11.29
C ALA A 139 3.07 -2.57 -10.96
N LYS A 140 3.26 -1.79 -9.89
CA LYS A 140 4.57 -1.25 -9.50
C LYS A 140 5.59 -2.32 -9.18
N LEU A 141 5.20 -3.45 -8.59
CA LEU A 141 6.10 -4.59 -8.36
C LEU A 141 6.70 -5.15 -9.67
N SER A 142 6.05 -4.94 -10.81
CA SER A 142 6.55 -5.44 -12.10
C SER A 142 7.68 -4.60 -12.69
N TYR A 143 7.69 -3.27 -12.46
CA TYR A 143 8.62 -2.34 -13.12
C TYR A 143 9.42 -1.41 -12.18
N THR A 144 9.21 -1.49 -10.86
CA THR A 144 9.91 -0.68 -9.85
C THR A 144 10.60 -1.54 -8.77
N ASN A 145 11.28 -0.91 -7.82
CA ASN A 145 11.79 -1.54 -6.60
C ASN A 145 10.80 -1.50 -5.42
N ILE A 146 9.52 -1.12 -5.60
CA ILE A 146 8.56 -0.84 -4.50
C ILE A 146 8.44 -1.95 -3.43
N GLY A 147 8.89 -3.18 -3.71
CA GLY A 147 9.04 -4.24 -2.71
C GLY A 147 9.84 -3.82 -1.47
N PHE A 148 10.73 -2.81 -1.56
CA PHE A 148 11.42 -2.24 -0.38
C PHE A 148 10.46 -1.71 0.68
N ALA A 149 9.28 -1.26 0.27
CA ALA A 149 8.25 -0.70 1.13
C ALA A 149 7.33 -1.76 1.76
N LEU A 150 7.54 -3.04 1.43
CA LEU A 150 6.86 -4.16 2.06
C LEU A 150 7.81 -5.01 2.89
N ALA A 151 9.09 -5.06 2.49
CA ALA A 151 10.08 -5.91 3.13
C ALA A 151 10.78 -5.20 4.32
N PRO A 152 11.24 -5.98 5.32
CA PRO A 152 12.14 -5.48 6.34
C PRO A 152 13.44 -4.92 5.72
N PRO A 153 14.26 -4.19 6.50
CA PRO A 153 15.57 -3.71 6.03
C PRO A 153 16.49 -4.80 5.50
N GLU A 154 16.42 -6.00 6.09
CA GLU A 154 17.13 -7.19 5.65
C GLU A 154 16.20 -8.41 5.67
N PHE A 155 16.33 -9.27 4.66
CA PHE A 155 15.47 -10.43 4.47
C PHE A 155 16.21 -11.55 3.77
N THR A 156 15.72 -12.76 3.94
CA THR A 156 16.03 -13.90 3.08
C THR A 156 15.23 -13.83 1.78
N VAL A 157 15.69 -14.56 0.76
CA VAL A 157 14.94 -14.72 -0.50
C VAL A 157 13.57 -15.40 -0.25
N SER A 158 13.48 -16.28 0.75
CA SER A 158 12.23 -16.98 1.09
C SER A 158 11.17 -16.03 1.66
N GLU A 159 11.58 -15.13 2.56
CA GLU A 159 10.70 -14.10 3.13
C GLU A 159 10.24 -13.13 2.04
N LEU A 160 11.18 -12.64 1.22
CA LEU A 160 10.85 -11.74 0.11
C LEU A 160 9.88 -12.41 -0.88
N ARG A 161 10.07 -13.70 -1.17
CA ARG A 161 9.16 -14.49 -2.00
C ARG A 161 7.76 -14.57 -1.39
N GLY A 162 7.66 -14.76 -0.07
CA GLY A 162 6.37 -14.73 0.64
C GLY A 162 5.65 -13.40 0.46
N ILE A 163 6.36 -12.30 0.69
CA ILE A 163 5.86 -10.92 0.50
C ILE A 163 5.36 -10.68 -0.93
N TYR A 164 6.19 -11.02 -1.93
CA TYR A 164 5.81 -10.86 -3.34
C TYR A 164 4.61 -11.73 -3.72
N SER A 165 4.56 -12.97 -3.25
CA SER A 165 3.46 -13.89 -3.55
C SER A 165 2.14 -13.38 -2.96
N ALA A 166 2.17 -12.91 -1.71
CA ALA A 166 1.02 -12.34 -1.03
C ALA A 166 0.52 -11.07 -1.73
N ALA A 167 1.42 -10.15 -2.10
CA ALA A 167 1.06 -8.93 -2.81
C ALA A 167 0.48 -9.21 -4.20
N LEU A 168 1.09 -10.12 -4.95
CA LEU A 168 0.69 -10.48 -6.31
C LEU A 168 -0.56 -11.38 -6.37
N GLY A 169 -0.86 -12.10 -5.28
CA GLY A 169 -1.99 -13.03 -5.22
C GLY A 169 -1.73 -14.37 -5.91
N TYR A 170 -0.47 -14.71 -6.20
CA TYR A 170 -0.08 -16.00 -6.77
C TYR A 170 1.32 -16.41 -6.30
N GLN A 171 1.63 -17.71 -6.35
CA GLN A 171 2.92 -18.21 -5.89
C GLN A 171 4.07 -17.77 -6.82
N VAL A 172 5.08 -17.13 -6.24
CA VAL A 172 6.32 -16.77 -6.92
C VAL A 172 7.41 -17.79 -6.58
N ALA A 173 8.17 -18.23 -7.58
CA ALA A 173 9.34 -19.07 -7.35
C ALA A 173 10.53 -18.24 -6.80
N ALA A 174 11.12 -18.68 -5.69
CA ALA A 174 12.26 -18.01 -5.04
C ALA A 174 13.44 -17.78 -6.00
N THR A 175 13.81 -18.81 -6.77
CA THR A 175 14.91 -18.75 -7.74
C THR A 175 14.65 -17.74 -8.84
N ASN A 176 13.41 -17.65 -9.33
CA ASN A 176 13.03 -16.69 -10.35
C ASN A 176 13.05 -15.26 -9.80
N LEU A 177 12.49 -15.05 -8.61
CA LEU A 177 12.45 -13.73 -7.96
C LEU A 177 13.86 -13.18 -7.74
N GLN A 178 14.73 -13.97 -7.09
CA GLN A 178 16.11 -13.57 -6.84
C GLN A 178 16.83 -13.25 -8.15
N ARG A 179 16.75 -14.13 -9.15
CA ARG A 179 17.39 -13.93 -10.45
C ARG A 179 16.95 -12.63 -11.13
N VAL A 180 15.64 -12.35 -11.15
CA VAL A 180 15.09 -11.13 -11.78
C VAL A 180 15.55 -9.88 -11.03
N LEU A 181 15.41 -9.86 -9.71
CA LEU A 181 15.75 -8.68 -8.91
C LEU A 181 17.26 -8.42 -8.86
N SER A 182 18.09 -9.45 -8.76
CA SER A 182 19.55 -9.30 -8.87
C SER A 182 19.98 -8.82 -10.25
N ARG A 183 19.38 -9.32 -11.35
CA ARG A 183 19.67 -8.82 -12.70
C ARG A 183 19.31 -7.35 -12.88
N ARG A 184 18.24 -6.89 -12.22
CA ARG A 184 17.83 -5.47 -12.20
C ARG A 184 18.70 -4.60 -11.29
N GLY A 185 19.67 -5.18 -10.56
CA GLY A 185 20.53 -4.45 -9.63
C GLY A 185 19.79 -3.91 -8.42
N VAL A 186 18.68 -4.55 -8.00
CA VAL A 186 17.86 -4.05 -6.87
C VAL A 186 18.15 -4.75 -5.55
N LEU A 187 18.96 -5.81 -5.56
CA LEU A 187 19.33 -6.57 -4.36
C LEU A 187 20.83 -6.61 -4.15
N ASP A 188 21.24 -6.32 -2.92
CA ASP A 188 22.60 -6.57 -2.41
C ASP A 188 22.60 -7.74 -1.43
N ALA A 189 23.58 -8.63 -1.56
CA ALA A 189 23.89 -9.59 -0.50
C ALA A 189 24.57 -8.85 0.66
N THR A 190 24.13 -9.07 1.90
CA THR A 190 24.67 -8.36 3.07
C THR A 190 25.95 -9.00 3.61
N GLY A 191 26.33 -10.18 3.08
CA GLY A 191 27.39 -11.03 3.62
C GLY A 191 27.00 -11.77 4.91
N ARG A 192 25.81 -11.49 5.46
CA ARG A 192 25.28 -12.14 6.66
C ARG A 192 24.35 -13.30 6.30
N THR A 193 24.10 -14.16 7.27
CA THR A 193 23.11 -15.23 7.20
C THR A 193 22.20 -15.16 8.42
N MET A 194 20.98 -15.66 8.32
CA MET A 194 20.15 -15.83 9.53
C MET A 194 20.83 -16.83 10.49
N PRO A 195 20.57 -16.73 11.80
CA PRO A 195 20.98 -17.76 12.74
C PRO A 195 20.53 -19.15 12.28
N ALA A 196 21.39 -20.15 12.41
CA ALA A 196 21.05 -21.53 12.06
C ALA A 196 19.85 -21.98 12.90
N GLY A 197 18.76 -22.33 12.22
CA GLY A 197 17.58 -22.90 12.88
C GLY A 197 17.88 -24.28 13.46
N ARG A 198 17.01 -24.76 14.36
CA ARG A 198 17.11 -26.08 15.00
C ARG A 198 17.07 -27.25 14.01
N SER A 199 16.61 -27.01 12.79
CA SER A 199 16.31 -28.01 11.77
C SER A 199 17.51 -28.49 10.95
N GLY A 200 18.72 -27.96 11.18
CA GLY A 200 19.95 -28.41 10.50
C GLY A 200 19.93 -28.17 8.99
N GLY A 201 20.53 -27.06 8.55
CA GLY A 201 20.69 -26.73 7.13
C GLY A 201 21.64 -25.56 6.94
N ARG A 202 22.09 -25.31 5.70
CA ARG A 202 22.90 -24.12 5.40
C ARG A 202 22.10 -22.86 5.77
N PRO A 203 22.63 -21.99 6.64
CA PRO A 203 21.95 -20.77 7.02
C PRO A 203 21.58 -19.91 5.79
N PRO A 204 20.34 -19.41 5.68
CA PRO A 204 19.94 -18.63 4.53
C PRO A 204 20.64 -17.29 4.52
N ALA A 205 21.15 -16.89 3.34
CA ALA A 205 21.80 -15.60 3.15
C ALA A 205 20.78 -14.46 3.27
N LEU A 206 21.24 -13.36 3.87
CA LEU A 206 20.47 -12.12 3.99
C LEU A 206 20.79 -11.19 2.82
N PHE A 207 19.75 -10.53 2.36
CA PHE A 207 19.76 -9.53 1.29
C PHE A 207 19.10 -8.26 1.80
N ARG A 208 19.36 -7.16 1.09
CA ARG A 208 18.65 -5.88 1.24
C ARG A 208 18.39 -5.27 -0.12
N PHE A 209 17.44 -4.34 -0.19
CA PHE A 209 17.28 -3.51 -1.38
C PHE A 209 18.45 -2.51 -1.48
N THR A 210 18.91 -2.23 -2.70
CA THR A 210 20.01 -1.28 -2.98
C THR A 210 19.63 0.17 -2.69
N SER A 211 18.35 0.50 -2.85
CA SER A 211 17.76 1.79 -2.47
C SER A 211 16.38 1.56 -1.83
N ARG A 212 16.03 2.42 -0.89
CA ARG A 212 14.70 2.49 -0.26
C ARG A 212 13.90 3.72 -0.74
N ASP A 213 14.29 4.29 -1.87
CA ASP A 213 13.50 5.27 -2.61
C ASP A 213 12.87 4.59 -3.82
N LEU A 214 11.68 5.04 -4.23
CA LEU A 214 11.01 4.45 -5.39
C LEU A 214 11.78 4.76 -6.67
N GLN A 215 12.20 3.70 -7.35
CA GLN A 215 12.95 3.75 -8.61
C GLN A 215 12.31 2.80 -9.63
N VAL A 216 12.31 3.20 -10.90
CA VAL A 216 12.00 2.30 -12.02
C VAL A 216 13.22 1.39 -12.23
N THR A 217 12.99 0.08 -12.22
CA THR A 217 14.06 -0.95 -12.21
C THR A 217 14.08 -1.80 -13.46
N ASP A 218 13.13 -1.55 -14.37
CA ASP A 218 13.12 -2.13 -15.70
C ASP A 218 13.45 -1.06 -16.74
N PRO A 219 14.72 -0.91 -17.13
CA PRO A 219 15.12 0.07 -18.14
C PRO A 219 14.69 -0.34 -19.56
N PHE A 220 14.05 -1.50 -19.77
CA PHE A 220 13.73 -2.02 -21.12
C PHE A 220 12.38 -1.58 -21.70
N ALA A 221 11.74 -0.55 -21.14
CA ALA A 221 10.92 0.36 -21.94
C ALA A 221 11.82 1.30 -22.77
N VAL A 222 12.81 0.76 -23.49
CA VAL A 222 13.61 1.53 -24.44
C VAL A 222 12.76 1.66 -25.71
N PHE A 223 11.94 2.70 -25.79
CA PHE A 223 11.53 3.22 -27.09
C PHE A 223 12.79 3.77 -27.76
N ARG A 224 13.53 2.91 -28.47
CA ARG A 224 14.55 3.36 -29.41
C ARG A 224 13.78 3.80 -30.66
N PRO A 225 13.85 5.07 -31.09
CA PRO A 225 13.40 5.42 -32.43
C PRO A 225 14.17 4.54 -33.43
N PRO A 226 13.53 3.98 -34.47
CA PRO A 226 14.29 3.38 -35.55
C PRO A 226 15.25 4.43 -36.13
N ALA A 227 16.49 4.00 -36.36
CA ALA A 227 17.50 4.80 -37.06
C ALA A 227 17.07 5.10 -38.50
#